data_AF-A0A9D7GS93-F1
#
_entry.id   AF-A0A9D7GS93-F1
#
_cell.length_a   1.000
_cell.length_b   1.000
_cell.length_c   1.000
_cell.angle_alpha   90.00
_cell.angle_beta   90.00
_cell.angle_gamma   90.00
#
_symmetry.space_group_name_H-M   'P 1'
#
loop_
_entity.id
_entity.type
_entity.pdbx_description
1 polymer ?
#
loop_
_entity_poly.entity_id
_entity_poly.type
_entity_poly.pdbx_seq_one_letter_code
_entity_poly.pdbx_strand_id
1 'polypeptide(L)'
;MIPTSLAASKALAAAQQSLALLGTAQSLDEMERYWLAFVESIEKGWTKLELACPKTGSAPTNWKQKRMKQRKNDPLLLYLRHARNVDQHTLESTVTMYGPRIGLGLRPGATQGYVESFYIAPNGLPGPLIGSSEVRVSFEPAQVRLRPVTDRGTTYAVPTSHLGISLSSILPQHVGPLALRYYEDALAELNSILAAPQ
;
A
#
# COMPACT_ATOMS: atom_id res chain seq x y z
N MET A 1 -5.76 -0.36 -33.89
CA MET A 1 -6.40 -1.12 -32.80
C MET A 1 -5.63 -0.88 -31.48
N ILE A 2 -5.67 0.36 -30.97
CA ILE A 2 -4.80 0.87 -29.87
C ILE A 2 -5.55 1.41 -28.61
N PRO A 3 -6.90 1.47 -28.43
CA PRO A 3 -7.46 2.24 -27.31
C PRO A 3 -7.29 1.64 -25.90
N THR A 4 -7.15 0.32 -25.77
CA THR A 4 -7.44 -0.36 -24.49
C THR A 4 -6.27 -0.39 -23.51
N SER A 5 -5.02 -0.50 -24.00
CA SER A 5 -3.82 -0.43 -23.15
C SER A 5 -3.57 0.97 -22.59
N LEU A 6 -3.98 2.02 -23.31
CA LEU A 6 -3.91 3.40 -22.85
C LEU A 6 -4.81 3.64 -21.62
N ALA A 7 -6.00 3.02 -21.59
CA ALA A 7 -6.90 3.14 -20.44
C ALA A 7 -6.34 2.47 -19.18
N ALA A 8 -5.68 1.31 -19.33
CA ALA A 8 -4.97 0.66 -18.23
C ALA A 8 -3.79 1.50 -17.75
N SER A 9 -2.97 2.01 -18.67
CA SER A 9 -1.84 2.89 -18.35
C SER A 9 -2.27 4.15 -17.58
N LYS A 10 -3.35 4.82 -18.00
CA LYS A 10 -3.91 5.99 -17.28
C LYS A 10 -4.34 5.65 -15.85
N ALA A 11 -4.93 4.47 -15.63
CA ALA A 11 -5.32 4.04 -14.30
C ALA A 11 -4.10 3.73 -13.41
N LEU A 12 -3.06 3.12 -13.96
CA LEU A 12 -1.80 2.90 -13.23
C LEU A 12 -1.07 4.21 -12.92
N ALA A 13 -1.10 5.19 -13.83
CA ALA A 13 -0.57 6.53 -13.56
C ALA A 13 -1.33 7.24 -12.42
N ALA A 14 -2.66 7.10 -12.36
CA ALA A 14 -3.46 7.62 -11.25
C ALA A 14 -3.13 6.91 -9.92
N ALA A 15 -2.90 5.59 -9.96
CA ALA A 15 -2.43 4.84 -8.79
C ALA A 15 -1.06 5.35 -8.30
N GLN A 16 -0.11 5.55 -9.22
CA GLN A 16 1.20 6.11 -8.91
C GLN A 16 1.10 7.51 -8.29
N GLN A 17 0.26 8.39 -8.84
CA GLN A 17 0.03 9.71 -8.29
C GLN A 17 -0.54 9.64 -6.87
N SER A 18 -1.47 8.72 -6.62
CA SER A 18 -2.05 8.51 -5.29
C SER A 18 -1.00 8.07 -4.27
N LEU A 19 -0.05 7.20 -4.66
CA LEU A 19 1.09 6.84 -3.79
C LEU A 19 2.05 8.00 -3.54
N ALA A 20 2.28 8.85 -4.55
CA ALA A 20 3.11 10.04 -4.36
C ALA A 20 2.47 11.02 -3.36
N LEU A 21 1.16 11.25 -3.49
CA LEU A 21 0.39 12.09 -2.56
C LEU A 21 0.36 11.50 -1.15
N LEU A 22 0.18 10.18 -1.02
CA LEU A 22 0.27 9.45 0.24
C LEU A 22 1.61 9.68 0.96
N GLY A 23 2.73 9.67 0.22
CA GLY A 23 4.06 9.95 0.78
C GLY A 23 4.25 11.37 1.29
N THR A 24 3.40 12.32 0.87
CA THR A 24 3.44 13.74 1.27
C THR A 24 2.30 14.14 2.21
N ALA A 25 1.39 13.23 2.53
CA ALA A 25 0.20 13.50 3.33
C ALA A 25 0.58 14.01 4.73
N GLN A 26 -0.13 15.05 5.18
CA GLN A 26 0.13 15.71 6.47
C GLN A 26 -0.90 15.33 7.53
N SER A 27 -1.98 14.68 7.13
CA SER A 27 -3.02 14.20 8.03
C SER A 27 -3.35 12.73 7.79
N LEU A 28 -3.87 12.10 8.84
CA LEU A 28 -4.37 10.74 8.80
C LEU A 28 -5.48 10.59 7.75
N ASP A 29 -6.41 11.53 7.68
CA ASP A 29 -7.51 11.52 6.69
C ASP A 29 -7.01 11.63 5.24
N GLU A 30 -5.97 12.43 4.99
CA GLU A 30 -5.31 12.48 3.68
C GLU A 30 -4.63 11.15 3.35
N MET A 31 -3.92 10.56 4.30
CA MET A 31 -3.27 9.26 4.11
C MET A 31 -4.30 8.18 3.76
N GLU A 32 -5.41 8.10 4.49
CA GLU A 32 -6.50 7.17 4.18
C GLU A 32 -7.09 7.43 2.80
N ARG A 33 -7.45 8.68 2.50
CA ARG A 33 -8.02 9.06 1.19
C ARG A 33 -7.11 8.67 0.03
N TYR A 34 -5.81 8.97 0.13
CA TYR A 34 -4.85 8.65 -0.94
C TYR A 34 -4.59 7.15 -1.05
N TRP A 35 -4.60 6.42 0.06
CA TRP A 35 -4.53 4.97 0.04
C TRP A 35 -5.73 4.33 -0.67
N LEU A 36 -6.95 4.77 -0.35
CA LEU A 36 -8.17 4.25 -1.00
C LEU A 36 -8.20 4.62 -2.49
N ALA A 37 -7.80 5.84 -2.84
CA ALA A 37 -7.68 6.26 -4.24
C ALA A 37 -6.66 5.41 -5.02
N PHE A 38 -5.57 5.00 -4.37
CA PHE A 38 -4.60 4.05 -4.94
C PHE A 38 -5.24 2.67 -5.18
N VAL A 39 -5.90 2.11 -4.17
CA VAL A 39 -6.57 0.79 -4.24
C VAL A 39 -7.66 0.76 -5.32
N GLU A 40 -8.47 1.82 -5.43
CA GLU A 40 -9.46 1.98 -6.49
C GLU A 40 -8.80 2.00 -7.88
N SER A 41 -7.76 2.82 -8.03
CA SER A 41 -7.08 3.03 -9.31
C SER A 41 -6.36 1.78 -9.81
N ILE A 42 -5.75 1.00 -8.92
CA ILE A 42 -5.03 -0.22 -9.29
C ILE A 42 -5.98 -1.33 -9.74
N GLU A 43 -7.13 -1.49 -9.07
CA GLU A 43 -8.17 -2.45 -9.46
C GLU A 43 -8.86 -2.06 -10.77
N LYS A 44 -9.06 -0.75 -10.97
CA LYS A 44 -9.49 -0.22 -12.27
C LYS A 44 -8.47 -0.53 -13.37
N GLY A 45 -7.17 -0.36 -13.09
CA GLY A 45 -6.08 -0.69 -14.01
C GLY A 45 -6.13 -2.15 -14.44
N TRP A 46 -6.29 -3.07 -13.49
CA TRP A 46 -6.46 -4.48 -13.78
C TRP A 46 -7.70 -4.78 -14.63
N THR A 47 -8.85 -4.21 -14.27
CA THR A 47 -10.09 -4.43 -15.03
C THR A 47 -9.90 -4.03 -16.50
N LYS A 48 -9.18 -2.94 -16.77
CA LYS A 48 -8.83 -2.51 -18.13
C LYS A 48 -7.84 -3.46 -18.80
N LEU A 49 -6.85 -3.99 -18.08
CA LEU A 49 -5.94 -5.02 -18.59
C LEU A 49 -6.68 -6.30 -19.01
N GLU A 50 -7.61 -6.78 -18.19
CA GLU A 50 -8.39 -7.98 -18.51
C GLU A 50 -9.27 -7.80 -19.74
N LEU A 51 -9.82 -6.60 -19.94
CA LEU A 51 -10.61 -6.25 -21.12
C LEU A 51 -9.73 -6.06 -22.36
N ALA A 52 -8.48 -5.61 -22.19
CA ALA A 52 -7.52 -5.47 -23.27
C ALA A 52 -6.95 -6.83 -23.74
N CYS A 53 -6.93 -7.83 -22.86
CA CYS A 53 -6.44 -9.16 -23.18
C CYS A 53 -7.34 -9.85 -24.23
N PRO A 54 -6.80 -10.27 -25.38
CA PRO A 54 -7.53 -11.03 -26.39
C PRO A 54 -8.15 -12.30 -25.80
N LYS A 55 -9.34 -12.66 -26.29
CA LYS A 55 -10.05 -13.90 -25.92
C LYS A 55 -9.52 -15.13 -26.67
N THR A 56 -8.69 -14.92 -27.68
CA THR A 56 -8.14 -15.94 -28.56
C THR A 56 -6.61 -15.88 -28.53
N GLY A 57 -5.97 -17.01 -28.83
CA GLY A 57 -4.51 -17.15 -28.77
C GLY A 57 -4.02 -17.76 -27.45
N SER A 58 -3.07 -18.68 -27.56
CA SER A 58 -2.51 -19.40 -26.41
C SER A 58 -1.73 -18.48 -25.47
N ALA A 59 -0.91 -17.57 -26.00
CA ALA A 59 -0.09 -16.66 -25.19
C ALA A 59 -0.93 -15.68 -24.33
N PRO A 60 -1.91 -14.92 -24.87
CA PRO A 60 -2.78 -14.07 -24.05
C PRO A 60 -3.59 -14.86 -23.02
N THR A 61 -4.11 -16.03 -23.40
CA THR A 61 -4.91 -16.89 -22.52
C THR A 61 -4.07 -17.39 -21.34
N ASN A 62 -2.86 -17.90 -21.61
CA ASN A 62 -1.93 -18.38 -20.58
C ASN A 62 -1.49 -17.25 -19.66
N TRP A 63 -1.20 -16.07 -20.21
CA TRP A 63 -0.86 -14.87 -19.42
C TRP A 63 -2.01 -14.51 -18.47
N LYS A 64 -3.24 -14.46 -18.96
CA LYS A 64 -4.42 -14.12 -18.15
C LYS A 64 -4.62 -15.12 -17.02
N GLN A 65 -4.57 -16.43 -17.32
CA GLN A 65 -4.70 -17.48 -16.32
C GLN A 65 -3.61 -17.40 -15.24
N LYS A 66 -2.34 -17.17 -15.64
CA LYS A 66 -1.22 -16.97 -14.73
C LYS A 66 -1.46 -15.79 -13.79
N ARG A 67 -1.83 -14.63 -14.34
CA ARG A 67 -2.03 -13.40 -13.56
C ARG A 67 -3.25 -13.50 -12.64
N MET A 68 -4.35 -14.09 -13.10
CA MET A 68 -5.52 -14.38 -12.24
C MET A 68 -5.16 -15.32 -11.08
N LYS A 69 -4.39 -16.38 -11.33
CA LYS A 69 -3.92 -17.30 -10.29
C LYS A 69 -3.04 -16.60 -9.26
N GLN A 70 -2.11 -15.76 -9.72
CA GLN A 70 -1.27 -14.95 -8.83
C GLN A 70 -2.12 -14.02 -7.96
N ARG A 71 -3.05 -13.27 -8.54
CA ARG A 71 -3.95 -12.38 -7.78
C ARG A 71 -4.81 -13.11 -6.74
N LYS A 72 -5.16 -14.37 -6.99
CA LYS A 72 -5.95 -15.18 -6.04
C LYS A 72 -5.11 -15.70 -4.88
N ASN A 73 -3.82 -15.97 -5.11
CA ASN A 73 -2.97 -16.69 -4.16
C ASN A 73 -1.94 -15.80 -3.47
N ASP A 74 -1.60 -14.66 -4.06
CA ASP A 74 -0.68 -13.69 -3.49
C ASP A 74 -1.35 -12.92 -2.35
N PRO A 75 -0.81 -12.93 -1.12
CA PRO A 75 -1.48 -12.28 0.02
C PRO A 75 -1.71 -10.78 -0.18
N LEU A 76 -0.77 -10.05 -0.77
CA LEU A 76 -0.90 -8.62 -1.02
C LEU A 76 -1.99 -8.33 -2.06
N LEU A 77 -1.94 -8.99 -3.22
CA LEU A 77 -2.90 -8.76 -4.29
C LEU A 77 -4.32 -9.19 -3.90
N LEU A 78 -4.43 -10.31 -3.17
CA LEU A 78 -5.70 -10.80 -2.65
C LEU A 78 -6.29 -9.78 -1.66
N TYR A 79 -5.47 -9.31 -0.70
CA TYR A 79 -5.88 -8.30 0.26
C TYR A 79 -6.39 -7.03 -0.41
N LEU A 80 -5.66 -6.46 -1.37
CA LEU A 80 -6.04 -5.20 -2.03
C LEU A 80 -7.39 -5.29 -2.76
N ARG A 81 -7.66 -6.44 -3.40
CA ARG A 81 -8.94 -6.68 -4.06
C ARG A 81 -10.11 -6.66 -3.07
N HIS A 82 -9.95 -7.30 -1.92
CA HIS A 82 -10.99 -7.35 -0.90
C HIS A 82 -11.09 -6.05 -0.12
N ALA A 83 -9.97 -5.35 0.10
CA ALA A 83 -9.93 -3.99 0.65
C ALA A 83 -10.79 -3.03 -0.19
N ARG A 84 -10.64 -3.07 -1.51
CA ARG A 84 -11.49 -2.30 -2.44
C ARG A 84 -12.98 -2.65 -2.28
N ASN A 85 -13.32 -3.93 -2.18
CA ASN A 85 -14.71 -4.35 -2.04
C ASN A 85 -15.34 -3.85 -0.74
N VAL A 86 -14.60 -3.91 0.37
CA VAL A 86 -15.05 -3.42 1.67
C VAL A 86 -15.28 -1.92 1.60
N ASP A 87 -14.33 -1.15 1.09
CA ASP A 87 -14.47 0.31 0.93
C ASP A 87 -15.71 0.71 0.11
N GLN A 88 -15.97 0.01 -0.99
CA GLN A 88 -17.10 0.36 -1.87
C GLN A 88 -18.48 -0.06 -1.34
N HIS A 89 -18.54 -1.05 -0.45
CA HIS A 89 -19.79 -1.69 -0.06
C HIS A 89 -20.08 -1.61 1.44
N THR A 90 -19.19 -1.02 2.23
CA THR A 90 -19.34 -0.87 3.66
C THR A 90 -18.89 0.53 4.11
N LEU A 91 -19.28 0.94 5.31
CA LEU A 91 -18.78 2.16 5.96
C LEU A 91 -17.49 1.89 6.76
N GLU A 92 -16.90 0.71 6.59
CA GLU A 92 -15.73 0.30 7.35
C GLU A 92 -14.45 0.89 6.74
N SER A 93 -13.74 1.71 7.51
CA SER A 93 -12.41 2.23 7.14
C SER A 93 -11.44 1.09 6.87
N THR A 94 -10.77 1.06 5.72
CA THR A 94 -9.90 -0.08 5.33
C THR A 94 -8.52 -0.05 6.00
N VAL A 95 -8.32 0.88 6.93
CA VAL A 95 -7.05 1.16 7.59
C VAL A 95 -7.25 1.44 9.09
N THR A 96 -6.19 1.30 9.87
CA THR A 96 -6.16 1.78 11.25
C THR A 96 -5.19 2.94 11.36
N MET A 97 -5.67 4.04 11.93
CA MET A 97 -4.86 5.20 12.25
C MET A 97 -4.09 4.96 13.55
N TYR A 98 -2.78 5.12 13.51
CA TYR A 98 -1.95 5.24 14.69
C TYR A 98 -1.54 6.70 14.83
N GLY A 99 -1.95 7.32 15.93
CA GLY A 99 -1.45 8.64 16.30
C GLY A 99 0.07 8.65 16.47
N PRO A 100 0.72 9.81 16.42
CA PRO A 100 2.15 9.92 16.63
C PRO A 100 2.52 9.43 18.04
N ARG A 101 3.68 8.80 18.18
CA ARG A 101 4.22 8.34 19.47
C ARG A 101 5.53 9.03 19.76
N ILE A 102 5.64 9.57 20.97
CA ILE A 102 6.92 10.00 21.54
C ILE A 102 7.34 8.95 22.55
N GLY A 103 8.49 8.33 22.31
CA GLY A 103 9.12 7.37 23.20
C GLY A 103 10.24 8.04 23.99
N LEU A 104 10.29 7.77 25.29
CA LEU A 104 11.43 8.06 26.14
C LEU A 104 12.03 6.73 26.57
N GLY A 105 13.34 6.57 26.42
CA GLY A 105 14.01 5.35 26.85
C GLY A 105 15.46 5.60 27.18
N LEU A 106 16.09 4.64 27.85
CA LEU A 106 17.53 4.68 28.08
C LEU A 106 18.27 4.23 26.82
N ARG A 107 19.46 4.78 26.61
CA ARG A 107 20.42 4.28 25.64
C ARG A 107 20.83 2.86 26.01
N PRO A 108 21.14 2.00 25.02
CA PRO A 108 21.65 0.66 25.30
C PRO A 108 22.86 0.71 26.24
N GLY A 109 22.82 -0.07 27.33
CA GLY A 109 23.89 -0.13 28.33
C GLY A 109 23.71 0.83 29.52
N ALA A 110 22.82 1.81 29.42
CA ALA A 110 22.49 2.68 30.56
C ALA A 110 21.48 2.00 31.50
N THR A 111 21.75 2.07 32.81
CA THR A 111 20.91 1.52 33.87
C THR A 111 20.06 2.57 34.57
N GLN A 112 20.42 3.85 34.42
CA GLN A 112 19.72 4.98 35.01
C GLN A 112 19.77 6.19 34.08
N GLY A 113 18.80 7.08 34.24
CA GLY A 113 18.72 8.36 33.54
C GLY A 113 17.56 9.17 34.10
N TYR A 114 17.63 10.49 33.98
CA TYR A 114 16.58 11.39 34.44
C TYR A 114 16.25 12.43 33.37
N VAL A 115 15.02 12.92 33.41
CA VAL A 115 14.55 14.03 32.59
C VAL A 115 14.24 15.17 33.54
N GLU A 116 14.92 16.30 33.34
CA GLU A 116 14.67 17.54 34.08
C GLU A 116 13.56 18.35 33.42
N SER A 117 13.61 18.49 32.09
CA SER A 117 12.58 19.18 31.31
C SER A 117 12.40 18.56 29.94
N PHE A 118 11.15 18.47 29.52
CA PHE A 118 10.72 18.02 28.20
C PHE A 118 9.39 18.70 27.87
N TYR A 119 9.20 19.10 26.62
CA TYR A 119 7.92 19.61 26.14
C TYR A 119 7.65 19.15 24.72
N ILE A 120 6.36 19.13 24.36
CA ILE A 120 5.92 18.97 22.97
C ILE A 120 5.75 20.37 22.41
N ALA A 121 6.48 20.68 21.35
CA ALA A 121 6.40 21.99 20.70
C ALA A 121 5.02 22.17 20.04
N PRO A 122 4.60 23.42 19.73
CA PRO A 122 3.30 23.69 19.10
C PRO A 122 3.07 22.97 17.77
N ASN A 123 4.15 22.57 17.08
CA ASN A 123 4.12 21.76 15.86
C ASN A 123 3.96 20.24 16.12
N GLY A 124 3.76 19.83 17.37
CA GLY A 124 3.59 18.43 17.77
C GLY A 124 4.90 17.62 17.86
N LEU A 125 6.06 18.24 17.59
CA LEU A 125 7.36 17.57 17.67
C LEU A 125 7.93 17.63 19.10
N PRO A 126 8.73 16.63 19.52
CA PRO A 126 9.47 16.72 20.77
C PRO A 126 10.43 17.91 20.75
N GLY A 127 10.31 18.78 21.76
CA GLY A 127 11.28 19.83 22.04
C GLY A 127 12.60 19.28 22.62
N PRO A 128 13.59 20.15 22.87
CA PRO A 128 14.83 19.73 23.51
C PRO A 128 14.58 19.01 24.83
N LEU A 129 15.29 17.90 25.02
CA LEU A 129 15.34 17.19 26.29
C LEU A 129 16.45 17.80 27.15
N ILE A 130 16.11 18.26 28.35
CA ILE A 130 17.07 18.66 29.38
C ILE A 130 17.10 17.55 30.44
N GLY A 131 18.30 17.06 30.75
CA GLY A 131 18.50 15.97 31.71
C GLY A 131 19.70 15.13 31.34
N SER A 132 19.68 13.86 31.72
CA SER A 132 20.76 12.92 31.46
C SER A 132 20.93 12.63 29.95
N SER A 133 22.18 12.58 29.50
CA SER A 133 22.58 12.12 28.16
C SER A 133 22.16 10.67 27.86
N GLU A 134 21.88 9.90 28.90
CA GLU A 134 21.48 8.49 28.81
C GLU A 134 20.04 8.31 28.37
N VAL A 135 19.20 9.35 28.49
CA VAL A 135 17.82 9.32 28.00
C VAL A 135 17.80 9.72 26.53
N ARG A 136 17.18 8.89 25.70
CA ARG A 136 16.88 9.18 24.29
C ARG A 136 15.39 9.45 24.12
N VAL A 137 15.09 10.43 23.26
CA VAL A 137 13.73 10.68 22.76
C VAL A 137 13.63 10.10 21.35
N SER A 138 12.60 9.32 21.08
CA SER A 138 12.24 8.84 19.75
C SER A 138 10.88 9.39 19.36
N PHE A 139 10.74 9.87 18.13
CA PHE A 139 9.46 10.26 17.56
C PHE A 139 9.07 9.29 16.45
N GLU A 140 7.94 8.63 16.61
CA GLU A 140 7.26 7.91 15.54
C GLU A 140 6.12 8.81 15.05
N PRO A 141 6.13 9.25 13.78
CA PRO A 141 5.05 10.06 13.24
C PRO A 141 3.73 9.27 13.20
N ALA A 142 2.62 9.98 12.98
CA ALA A 142 1.34 9.34 12.73
C ALA A 142 1.46 8.41 11.52
N GLN A 143 0.87 7.21 11.60
CA GLN A 143 0.95 6.21 10.54
C GLN A 143 -0.41 5.60 10.30
N VAL A 144 -0.72 5.39 9.02
CA VAL A 144 -1.81 4.52 8.61
C VAL A 144 -1.27 3.11 8.47
N ARG A 145 -1.89 2.11 9.09
CA ARG A 145 -1.55 0.70 8.91
C ARG A 145 -2.70 -0.05 8.28
N LEU A 146 -2.37 -1.05 7.45
CA LEU A 146 -3.36 -1.99 6.96
C LEU A 146 -4.00 -2.75 8.13
N ARG A 147 -5.30 -3.01 8.03
CA ARG A 147 -6.07 -3.80 9.00
C ARG A 147 -6.69 -5.01 8.31
N PRO A 148 -7.00 -6.10 9.01
CA PRO A 148 -7.80 -7.17 8.42
C PRO A 148 -9.13 -6.61 7.89
N VAL A 149 -9.54 -7.07 6.71
CA VAL A 149 -10.78 -6.62 6.05
C VAL A 149 -11.76 -7.77 5.96
N THR A 150 -13.03 -7.55 6.29
CA THR A 150 -14.06 -8.59 6.22
C THR A 150 -14.96 -8.34 5.01
N ASP A 151 -14.81 -9.16 3.97
CA ASP A 151 -15.63 -9.12 2.76
C ASP A 151 -16.56 -10.34 2.75
N ARG A 152 -17.88 -10.09 2.71
CA ARG A 152 -18.95 -11.13 2.66
C ARG A 152 -18.77 -12.25 3.70
N GLY A 153 -18.45 -11.87 4.94
CA GLY A 153 -18.28 -12.81 6.06
C GLY A 153 -16.94 -13.55 6.10
N THR A 154 -16.03 -13.28 5.16
CA THR A 154 -14.66 -13.80 5.18
C THR A 154 -13.68 -12.69 5.55
N THR A 155 -12.90 -12.90 6.61
CA THR A 155 -11.85 -11.97 7.01
C THR A 155 -10.54 -12.29 6.30
N TYR A 156 -10.01 -11.30 5.59
CA TYR A 156 -8.72 -11.33 4.93
C TYR A 156 -7.68 -10.65 5.82
N ALA A 157 -6.66 -11.40 6.21
CA ALA A 157 -5.57 -10.90 7.03
C ALA A 157 -4.71 -9.88 6.27
N VAL A 158 -4.03 -9.02 7.03
CA VAL A 158 -3.01 -8.11 6.51
C VAL A 158 -1.92 -8.93 5.80
N PRO A 159 -1.44 -8.50 4.63
CA PRO A 159 -0.46 -9.27 3.88
C PRO A 159 0.87 -9.39 4.62
N THR A 160 1.40 -10.60 4.64
CA THR A 160 2.72 -10.93 5.23
C THR A 160 3.78 -11.21 4.17
N SER A 161 3.38 -11.38 2.90
CA SER A 161 4.28 -11.61 1.79
C SER A 161 3.71 -11.09 0.47
N HIS A 162 4.60 -10.91 -0.51
CA HIS A 162 4.28 -10.61 -1.89
C HIS A 162 5.23 -11.36 -2.81
N LEU A 163 4.69 -12.10 -3.78
CA LEU A 163 5.41 -12.95 -4.74
C LEU A 163 6.41 -13.91 -4.09
N GLY A 164 6.05 -14.44 -2.93
CA GLY A 164 6.89 -15.37 -2.15
C GLY A 164 7.94 -14.70 -1.26
N ILE A 165 8.02 -13.36 -1.25
CA ILE A 165 8.94 -12.59 -0.42
C ILE A 165 8.20 -12.04 0.80
N SER A 166 8.72 -12.27 2.00
CA SER A 166 8.14 -11.72 3.23
C SER A 166 8.21 -10.20 3.26
N LEU A 167 7.12 -9.56 3.69
CA LEU A 167 7.05 -8.11 3.85
C LEU A 167 7.65 -7.69 5.18
N SER A 168 8.60 -6.75 5.14
CA SER A 168 9.19 -6.13 6.35
C SER A 168 8.31 -5.04 6.97
N SER A 169 7.27 -4.61 6.26
CA SER A 169 6.37 -3.55 6.70
C SER A 169 4.98 -3.70 6.10
N ILE A 170 3.97 -3.32 6.87
CA ILE A 170 2.55 -3.31 6.49
C ILE A 170 2.02 -1.89 6.28
N LEU A 171 2.93 -0.92 6.10
CA LEU A 171 2.54 0.46 5.84
C LEU A 171 2.09 0.60 4.37
N PRO A 172 0.96 1.27 4.09
CA PRO A 172 0.50 1.64 2.76
C PRO A 172 1.62 2.14 1.82
N GLN A 173 2.48 3.02 2.34
CA GLN A 173 3.62 3.58 1.60
C GLN A 173 4.70 2.57 1.19
N HIS A 174 4.80 1.43 1.88
CA HIS A 174 5.76 0.37 1.56
C HIS A 174 5.14 -0.73 0.71
N VAL A 175 3.88 -1.10 0.97
CA VAL A 175 3.20 -2.19 0.25
C VAL A 175 2.58 -1.72 -1.08
N GLY A 176 2.16 -0.46 -1.16
CA GLY A 176 1.59 0.13 -2.38
C GLY A 176 2.52 0.07 -3.59
N PRO A 177 3.80 0.49 -3.48
CA PRO A 177 4.77 0.40 -4.58
C PRO A 177 4.99 -1.03 -5.09
N LEU A 178 4.96 -2.03 -4.19
CA LEU A 178 5.11 -3.45 -4.58
C LEU A 178 3.94 -3.91 -5.46
N ALA A 179 2.71 -3.58 -5.05
CA ALA A 179 1.54 -3.86 -5.85
C ALA A 179 1.55 -3.08 -7.17
N LEU A 180 1.90 -1.79 -7.16
CA LEU A 180 1.99 -0.99 -8.39
C LEU A 180 2.94 -1.63 -9.40
N ARG A 181 4.15 -2.00 -8.97
CA ARG A 181 5.13 -2.68 -9.82
C ARG A 181 4.56 -3.94 -10.45
N TYR A 182 3.86 -4.77 -9.68
CA TYR A 182 3.24 -5.98 -10.20
C TYR A 182 2.30 -5.71 -11.40
N TYR A 183 1.49 -4.65 -11.32
CA TYR A 183 0.54 -4.31 -12.39
C TYR A 183 1.21 -3.59 -13.56
N GLU A 184 2.25 -2.79 -13.33
CA GLU A 184 3.10 -2.24 -14.39
C GLU A 184 3.76 -3.36 -15.20
N ASP A 185 4.32 -4.36 -14.52
CA ASP A 185 4.93 -5.53 -15.16
C ASP A 185 3.88 -6.33 -15.95
N ALA A 186 2.67 -6.47 -15.40
CA ALA A 186 1.56 -7.13 -16.09
C ALA A 186 1.16 -6.37 -17.38
N LEU A 187 1.11 -5.03 -17.34
CA LEU A 187 0.84 -4.20 -18.51
C LEU A 187 1.95 -4.35 -19.56
N ALA A 188 3.21 -4.32 -19.14
CA ALA A 188 4.37 -4.46 -20.03
C ALA A 188 4.39 -5.82 -20.74
N GLU A 189 4.17 -6.91 -19.98
CA GLU A 189 4.06 -8.26 -20.54
C GLU A 189 2.91 -8.37 -21.55
N LEU A 190 1.74 -7.83 -21.23
CA LEU A 190 0.59 -7.88 -22.14
C LEU A 190 0.89 -7.10 -23.43
N ASN A 191 1.48 -5.91 -23.33
CA ASN A 191 1.86 -5.13 -24.50
C ASN A 191 2.88 -5.88 -25.38
N SER A 192 3.83 -6.60 -24.77
CA SER A 192 4.79 -7.43 -25.50
C SER A 192 4.10 -8.58 -26.25
N ILE A 193 3.14 -9.27 -25.61
CA ILE A 193 2.34 -10.34 -26.23
C ILE A 193 1.52 -9.80 -27.41
N LEU A 194 0.95 -8.61 -27.26
CA LEU A 194 0.14 -7.96 -28.30
C LEU A 194 0.96 -7.46 -29.49
N ALA A 195 2.25 -7.15 -29.27
CA ALA A 195 3.16 -6.69 -30.31
C ALA A 195 3.86 -7.84 -31.05
N ALA A 196 3.83 -9.06 -30.51
CA ALA A 196 4.42 -10.23 -31.16
C ALA A 196 3.64 -10.59 -32.44
N PRO A 197 4.32 -10.95 -33.55
CA PRO A 197 3.64 -11.45 -34.75
C PRO A 197 2.85 -12.73 -34.41
N GLN A 198 1.56 -12.74 -34.73
CA GLN A 198 0.65 -13.89 -34.59
C GLN A 198 0.90 -14.92 -35.67
#